data_AF-A0A7Y4ZSL0-F1
#
_entry.id   AF-A0A7Y4ZSL0-F1
#
_cell.length_a   1.000
_cell.length_b   1.000
_cell.length_c   1.000
_cell.angle_alpha   90.00
_cell.angle_beta   90.00
_cell.angle_gamma   90.00
#
_symmetry.space_group_name_H-M   'P 1'
#
loop_
_entity.id
_entity.type
_entity.pdbx_description
1 polymer ?
#
loop_
_entity_poly.entity_id
_entity_poly.type
_entity_poly.pdbx_seq_one_letter_code
_entity_poly.pdbx_strand_id
1 'polypeptide(L)'
;MRAFGYAAFAFGLAFALGAATDEGGLSLATRASRVLPLAPVAALVGTLWAATRARGRGEMRAALALGATPLDFVVPWTAGASLVVAFAAAALGAGAAMDGFFPAPPSAPHFAWTGNAFEGPDLGIRILGDGQLEAMAKAATAARTLHHGRLAAVLVTALSGVAMALLGATWTSAHTRRYLGSLGAAVALTVVALQAAAAERITPLLATLPGLALALYAGYECRRTRLARSP
;
A
#
# COMPACT_ATOMS: atom_id res chain seq x y z
N MET A 1 -9.02 -19.52 -3.04
CA MET A 1 -7.91 -19.72 -2.07
C MET A 1 -6.51 -19.49 -2.63
N ARG A 2 -6.14 -19.92 -3.85
CA ARG A 2 -4.76 -19.72 -4.38
C ARG A 2 -4.30 -18.24 -4.41
N ALA A 3 -5.16 -17.33 -4.88
CA ALA A 3 -4.85 -15.89 -4.93
C ALA A 3 -4.57 -15.29 -3.54
N PHE A 4 -5.31 -15.73 -2.52
CA PHE A 4 -5.04 -15.35 -1.13
C PHE A 4 -3.65 -15.82 -0.70
N GLY A 5 -3.31 -17.10 -0.91
CA GLY A 5 -2.00 -17.64 -0.52
C GLY A 5 -0.83 -16.89 -1.17
N TYR A 6 -0.95 -16.57 -2.46
CA TYR A 6 0.08 -15.79 -3.16
C TYR A 6 0.15 -14.33 -2.69
N ALA A 7 -0.99 -13.68 -2.42
CA ALA A 7 -1.03 -12.33 -1.88
C ALA A 7 -0.44 -12.27 -0.46
N ALA A 8 -0.80 -13.22 0.40
CA ALA A 8 -0.29 -13.34 1.76
C ALA A 8 1.22 -13.61 1.76
N PHE A 9 1.70 -14.47 0.85
CA PHE A 9 3.13 -14.70 0.67
C PHE A 9 3.86 -13.43 0.21
N ALA A 10 3.35 -12.72 -0.80
CA ALA A 10 3.96 -11.47 -1.28
C ALA A 10 4.00 -10.39 -0.19
N PHE A 11 2.91 -10.25 0.58
CA PHE A 11 2.84 -9.32 1.71
C PHE A 11 3.79 -9.71 2.84
N GLY A 12 3.83 -11.01 3.20
CA GLY A 12 4.73 -11.55 4.21
C GLY A 12 6.20 -11.40 3.82
N LEU A 13 6.54 -11.57 2.53
CA LEU A 13 7.88 -11.32 2.01
C LEU A 13 8.25 -9.84 2.11
N ALA A 14 7.36 -8.93 1.72
CA ALA A 14 7.58 -7.48 1.90
C ALA A 14 7.79 -7.11 3.37
N PHE A 15 7.03 -7.73 4.27
CA PHE A 15 7.21 -7.57 5.71
C PHE A 15 8.56 -8.11 6.19
N ALA A 16 8.95 -9.32 5.78
CA ALA A 16 10.22 -9.92 6.15
C ALA A 16 11.42 -9.10 5.65
N LEU A 17 11.35 -8.56 4.43
CA LEU A 17 12.38 -7.69 3.89
C LEU A 17 12.49 -6.38 4.69
N GLY A 18 11.36 -5.73 5.01
CA GLY A 18 11.34 -4.54 5.85
C GLY A 18 11.76 -4.82 7.31
N ALA A 19 11.54 -6.04 7.80
CA ALA A 19 12.00 -6.48 9.11
C ALA A 19 13.51 -6.77 9.11
N ALA A 20 14.06 -7.27 8.00
CA ALA A 20 15.48 -7.62 7.87
C ALA A 20 16.38 -6.39 7.63
N THR A 21 15.85 -5.31 7.06
CA THR A 21 16.60 -4.05 6.93
C THR A 21 16.89 -3.47 8.32
N ASP A 22 18.18 -3.31 8.61
CA ASP A 22 18.68 -2.80 9.89
C ASP A 22 18.47 -1.29 10.01
N GLU A 23 17.22 -0.90 10.22
CA GLU A 23 16.89 0.40 10.76
C GLU A 23 16.97 0.30 12.29
N GLY A 24 18.20 0.37 12.81
CA GLY A 24 18.51 0.25 14.23
C GLY A 24 17.56 1.08 15.10
N GLY A 25 16.90 0.41 16.06
CA GLY A 25 16.05 1.05 17.07
C GLY A 25 14.57 1.23 16.71
N LEU A 26 14.10 0.88 15.50
CA LEU A 26 12.67 0.93 15.19
C LEU A 26 11.91 -0.30 15.73
N SER A 27 10.80 -0.04 16.41
CA SER A 27 9.90 -1.09 16.90
C SER A 27 9.33 -1.95 15.76
N LEU A 28 9.03 -3.22 16.02
CA LEU A 28 8.39 -4.12 15.06
C LEU A 28 7.05 -3.55 14.56
N ALA A 29 6.31 -2.85 15.42
CA ALA A 29 5.05 -2.20 15.06
C ALA A 29 5.25 -1.08 14.03
N THR A 30 6.30 -0.28 14.17
CA THR A 30 6.68 0.77 13.19
C THR A 30 7.14 0.16 11.88
N ARG A 31 7.82 -0.99 11.91
CA ARG A 31 8.19 -1.72 10.68
C ARG A 31 6.95 -2.27 9.99
N ALA A 32 6.02 -2.86 10.75
CA ALA A 32 4.75 -3.37 10.24
C ALA A 32 3.92 -2.27 9.56
N SER A 33 3.84 -1.08 10.16
CA SER A 33 3.07 0.02 9.60
C SER A 33 3.58 0.51 8.25
N ARG A 34 4.90 0.47 8.02
CA ARG A 34 5.52 0.86 6.75
C ARG A 34 5.24 -0.13 5.61
N VAL A 35 4.83 -1.34 5.94
CA VAL A 35 4.51 -2.39 4.98
C VAL A 35 3.02 -2.39 4.62
N LEU A 36 2.14 -1.87 5.48
CA LEU A 36 0.69 -1.78 5.21
C LEU A 36 0.34 -1.10 3.87
N PRO A 37 1.02 0.00 3.44
CA PRO A 37 0.80 0.58 2.11
C PRO A 37 1.08 -0.36 0.93
N LEU A 38 1.81 -1.46 1.13
CA LEU A 38 2.12 -2.44 0.09
C LEU A 38 1.04 -3.51 -0.10
N ALA A 39 0.01 -3.55 0.75
CA ALA A 39 -1.07 -4.53 0.65
C ALA A 39 -1.80 -4.53 -0.73
N PRO A 40 -2.07 -3.38 -1.38
CA PRO A 40 -2.63 -3.35 -2.73
C PRO A 40 -1.72 -4.04 -3.78
N VAL A 41 -0.41 -3.83 -3.68
CA VAL A 41 0.57 -4.46 -4.59
C VAL A 41 0.63 -5.96 -4.34
N ALA A 42 0.60 -6.40 -3.08
CA ALA A 42 0.53 -7.82 -2.76
C ALA A 42 -0.74 -8.47 -3.32
N ALA A 43 -1.88 -7.78 -3.27
CA ALA A 43 -3.13 -8.23 -3.88
C ALA A 43 -3.02 -8.37 -5.41
N LEU A 44 -2.41 -7.39 -6.09
CA LEU A 44 -2.11 -7.46 -7.53
C LEU A 44 -1.25 -8.68 -7.88
N VAL A 45 -0.14 -8.85 -7.16
CA VAL A 45 0.79 -9.97 -7.38
C VAL A 45 0.08 -11.30 -7.16
N GLY A 46 -0.75 -11.40 -6.10
CA GLY A 46 -1.51 -12.59 -5.79
C GLY A 46 -2.52 -12.97 -6.88
N THR A 47 -3.25 -12.00 -7.43
CA THR A 47 -4.20 -12.26 -8.53
C THR A 47 -3.49 -12.57 -9.84
N LEU A 48 -2.43 -11.83 -10.19
CA LEU A 48 -1.62 -12.10 -11.38
C LEU A 48 -1.00 -13.50 -11.34
N TRP A 49 -0.44 -13.91 -10.20
CA TRP A 49 0.19 -15.22 -10.07
C TRP A 49 -0.84 -16.36 -10.13
N ALA A 50 -2.01 -16.18 -9.50
CA ALA A 50 -3.11 -17.13 -9.62
C ALA A 50 -3.60 -17.26 -11.07
N ALA A 51 -3.81 -16.14 -11.76
CA ALA A 51 -4.31 -16.10 -13.12
C ALA A 51 -3.30 -16.70 -14.13
N THR A 52 -2.02 -16.35 -14.02
CA THR A 52 -0.96 -16.88 -14.90
C THR A 52 -0.78 -18.40 -14.73
N ARG A 53 -0.80 -18.92 -13.49
CA ARG A 53 -0.74 -20.36 -13.22
C ARG A 53 -1.96 -21.09 -13.81
N ALA A 54 -3.17 -20.57 -13.60
CA ALA A 54 -4.39 -21.18 -14.13
C ALA A 54 -4.40 -21.21 -15.67
N ARG A 55 -3.90 -20.16 -16.32
CA ARG A 55 -3.74 -20.09 -17.79
C ARG A 55 -2.66 -21.05 -18.30
N GLY A 56 -1.50 -21.07 -17.64
CA GLY A 56 -0.38 -21.93 -18.04
C GLY A 56 -0.71 -23.42 -17.95
N ARG A 57 -1.59 -23.82 -17.02
CA ARG A 57 -2.09 -25.20 -16.89
C ARG A 57 -3.28 -25.52 -17.79
N GLY A 58 -3.82 -24.56 -18.51
CA GLY A 58 -5.04 -24.74 -19.30
C GLY A 58 -6.33 -24.92 -18.49
N GLU A 59 -6.29 -24.76 -17.15
CA GLU A 59 -7.45 -24.91 -16.26
C GLU A 59 -8.62 -24.01 -16.70
N MET A 60 -8.32 -22.76 -17.10
CA MET A 60 -9.33 -21.84 -17.61
C MET A 60 -9.95 -22.32 -18.93
N ARG A 61 -9.15 -22.87 -19.85
CA ARG A 61 -9.67 -23.34 -21.15
C ARG A 61 -10.57 -24.56 -20.95
N ALA A 62 -10.15 -25.48 -20.10
CA ALA A 62 -10.93 -26.67 -19.75
C ALA A 62 -12.29 -26.28 -19.14
N ALA A 63 -12.31 -25.36 -18.18
CA ALA A 63 -13.55 -24.91 -17.57
C ALA A 63 -14.47 -24.14 -18.52
N LEU A 64 -13.91 -23.26 -19.37
CA LEU A 64 -14.69 -22.57 -20.40
C LEU A 64 -15.34 -23.56 -21.39
N ALA A 65 -14.65 -24.66 -21.73
CA ALA A 65 -15.20 -25.73 -22.56
C ALA A 65 -16.37 -26.49 -21.87
N LEU A 66 -16.41 -26.48 -20.54
CA LEU A 66 -17.50 -27.02 -19.73
C LEU A 66 -18.63 -26.01 -19.48
N GLY A 67 -18.57 -24.82 -20.11
CA GLY A 67 -19.58 -23.79 -19.97
C GLY A 67 -19.35 -22.80 -18.82
N ALA A 68 -18.19 -22.86 -18.14
CA ALA A 68 -17.84 -21.82 -17.19
C ALA A 68 -17.69 -20.46 -17.88
N THR A 69 -17.91 -19.39 -17.13
CA THR A 69 -17.74 -18.02 -17.57
C THR A 69 -16.41 -17.44 -17.06
N PRO A 70 -15.87 -16.38 -17.70
CA PRO A 70 -14.67 -15.71 -17.18
C PRO A 70 -14.82 -15.17 -15.75
N LEU A 71 -16.05 -14.81 -15.36
CA LEU A 71 -16.35 -14.27 -14.04
C LEU A 71 -16.16 -15.30 -12.92
N ASP A 72 -16.35 -16.58 -13.23
CA ASP A 72 -16.14 -17.69 -12.29
C ASP A 72 -14.68 -17.79 -11.83
N PHE A 73 -13.76 -17.12 -12.53
CA PHE A 73 -12.35 -16.99 -12.14
C PHE A 73 -12.06 -15.64 -11.49
N VAL A 74 -12.56 -14.54 -12.07
CA VAL A 74 -12.24 -13.18 -11.64
C VAL A 74 -12.73 -12.93 -10.20
N VAL A 75 -13.97 -13.33 -9.89
CA VAL A 75 -14.57 -13.10 -8.57
C VAL A 75 -13.77 -13.79 -7.46
N PRO A 76 -13.50 -15.12 -7.50
CA PRO A 76 -12.79 -15.79 -6.41
C PRO A 76 -11.32 -15.38 -6.30
N TRP A 77 -10.65 -15.00 -7.40
CA TRP A 77 -9.29 -14.46 -7.33
C TRP A 77 -9.26 -13.10 -6.66
N THR A 78 -10.14 -12.21 -7.07
CA THR A 78 -10.26 -10.87 -6.50
C THR A 78 -10.63 -10.98 -5.02
N ALA A 79 -11.68 -11.73 -4.68
CA ALA A 79 -12.12 -11.92 -3.31
C ALA A 79 -11.00 -12.49 -2.42
N GLY A 80 -10.27 -13.50 -2.92
CA GLY A 80 -9.15 -14.11 -2.18
C GLY A 80 -8.01 -13.12 -1.92
N ALA A 81 -7.57 -12.37 -2.94
CA ALA A 81 -6.49 -11.40 -2.77
C ALA A 81 -6.91 -10.20 -1.90
N SER A 82 -8.17 -9.76 -2.01
CA SER A 82 -8.73 -8.67 -1.21
C SER A 82 -8.79 -8.97 0.29
N LEU A 83 -8.68 -10.22 0.74
CA LEU A 83 -8.58 -10.53 2.17
C LEU A 83 -7.32 -9.94 2.81
N VAL A 84 -6.20 -9.90 2.08
CA VAL A 84 -4.95 -9.26 2.57
C VAL A 84 -5.13 -7.75 2.67
N VAL A 85 -5.86 -7.17 1.72
CA VAL A 85 -6.21 -5.75 1.72
C VAL A 85 -7.14 -5.42 2.89
N ALA A 86 -8.16 -6.25 3.12
CA ALA A 86 -9.09 -6.09 4.23
C ALA A 86 -8.36 -6.20 5.57
N PHE A 87 -7.43 -7.13 5.71
CA PHE A 87 -6.56 -7.24 6.89
C PHE A 87 -5.74 -5.96 7.11
N ALA A 88 -5.06 -5.45 6.07
CA ALA A 88 -4.26 -4.24 6.17
C ALA A 88 -5.11 -3.00 6.50
N ALA A 89 -6.27 -2.86 5.86
CA ALA A 89 -7.23 -1.79 6.13
C ALA A 89 -7.78 -1.88 7.57
N ALA A 90 -8.08 -3.08 8.06
CA ALA A 90 -8.52 -3.28 9.45
C ALA A 90 -7.40 -2.93 10.44
N ALA A 91 -6.15 -3.31 10.17
CA ALA A 91 -5.00 -2.96 11.00
C ALA A 91 -4.81 -1.43 11.10
N LEU A 92 -4.95 -0.71 9.97
CA LEU A 92 -4.92 0.76 9.94
C LEU A 92 -6.07 1.35 10.76
N GLY A 93 -7.29 0.82 10.62
CA GLY A 93 -8.46 1.25 11.39
C GLY A 93 -8.31 1.03 12.91
N ALA A 94 -7.70 -0.09 13.30
CA ALA A 94 -7.46 -0.48 14.69
C ALA A 94 -6.33 0.32 15.37
N GLY A 95 -5.61 1.17 14.64
CA GLY A 95 -4.62 2.07 15.21
C GLY A 95 -3.16 1.67 14.98
N ALA A 96 -2.88 0.86 13.94
CA ALA A 96 -1.50 0.76 13.45
C ALA A 96 -0.93 2.16 13.16
N ALA A 97 0.38 2.32 13.38
CA ALA A 97 1.05 3.59 13.16
C ALA A 97 0.85 4.08 11.71
N MET A 98 0.71 5.39 11.52
CA MET A 98 0.34 5.98 10.23
C MET A 98 1.55 6.56 9.49
N ASP A 99 2.73 6.46 10.11
CA ASP A 99 3.98 7.08 9.64
C ASP A 99 4.38 6.61 8.23
N GLY A 100 3.96 5.41 7.84
CA GLY A 100 4.17 4.88 6.49
C GLY A 100 3.31 5.54 5.40
N PHE A 101 2.16 6.12 5.76
CA PHE A 101 1.23 6.79 4.83
C PHE A 101 1.44 8.29 4.75
N PHE A 102 1.75 8.90 5.90
CA PHE A 102 1.98 10.34 6.03
C PHE A 102 3.35 10.52 6.68
N PRO A 103 4.45 10.35 5.91
CA PRO A 103 5.75 10.68 6.44
C PRO A 103 5.74 12.17 6.79
N ALA A 104 5.84 12.48 8.08
CA ALA A 104 6.03 13.86 8.48
C ALA A 104 7.33 14.34 7.83
N PRO A 105 7.36 15.53 7.20
CA PRO A 105 8.62 16.12 6.81
C PRO A 105 9.50 16.16 8.06
N PRO A 106 10.78 15.72 7.97
CA PRO A 106 11.67 15.79 9.11
C PRO A 106 11.65 17.23 9.61
N SER A 107 11.36 17.42 10.89
CA SER A 107 11.53 18.71 11.56
C SER A 107 12.93 19.20 11.18
N ALA A 108 13.07 20.46 10.75
CA ALA A 108 14.41 21.03 10.61
C ALA A 108 15.14 20.77 11.94
N PRO A 109 16.33 20.14 11.91
CA PRO A 109 16.99 19.74 13.14
C PRO A 109 17.21 21.01 13.97
N HIS A 110 16.48 21.10 15.07
CA HIS A 110 16.57 22.23 15.96
C HIS A 110 17.65 21.89 16.97
N PHE A 111 18.81 22.50 16.77
CA PHE A 111 19.85 22.48 17.79
C PHE A 111 19.58 23.64 18.73
N ALA A 112 19.28 23.31 19.99
CA ALA A 112 19.26 24.29 21.06
C ALA A 112 20.66 24.32 21.68
N TRP A 113 21.21 25.52 21.86
CA TRP A 113 22.40 25.67 22.70
C TRP A 113 21.96 25.71 24.16
N THR A 114 22.28 24.67 24.92
CA THR A 114 21.90 24.52 26.33
C THR A 114 23.15 24.22 27.16
N GLY A 115 23.44 25.10 28.13
CA GLY A 115 24.68 25.03 28.89
C GLY A 115 25.92 25.27 28.01
N ASN A 116 26.63 24.19 27.68
CA ASN A 116 27.85 24.20 26.86
C ASN A 116 27.82 23.12 25.75
N ALA A 117 26.63 22.80 25.25
CA ALA A 117 26.43 21.79 24.21
C ALA A 117 25.32 22.21 23.24
N PHE A 118 25.41 21.75 21.99
CA PHE A 118 24.29 21.74 21.07
C PHE A 118 23.49 20.46 21.29
N GLU A 119 22.27 20.61 21.79
CA GLU A 119 21.34 19.50 21.96
C GLU A 119 20.41 19.42 20.75
N GLY A 120 20.39 18.25 20.11
CA GLY A 120 19.43 17.89 19.08
C GLY A 120 18.48 16.84 19.64
N PRO A 121 17.47 17.22 20.45
CA PRO A 121 16.57 16.27 21.10
C PRO A 121 15.80 15.40 20.10
N ASP A 122 15.46 15.93 18.93
CA ASP A 122 14.86 15.19 17.81
C ASP A 122 15.78 14.10 17.24
N LEU A 123 17.08 14.32 17.30
CA LEU A 123 18.09 13.39 16.80
C LEU A 123 18.57 12.44 17.90
N GLY A 124 18.26 12.71 19.17
CA GLY A 124 18.80 11.97 20.31
C GLY A 124 20.32 12.12 20.42
N ILE A 125 20.86 13.28 20.01
CA ILE A 125 22.29 13.56 20.07
C ILE A 125 22.55 14.86 20.81
N ARG A 126 23.69 14.90 21.50
CA ARG A 126 24.28 16.09 22.11
C ARG A 126 25.69 16.26 21.57
N ILE A 127 26.03 17.46 21.12
CA ILE A 127 27.37 17.83 20.68
C ILE A 127 27.96 18.74 21.76
N LEU A 128 28.92 18.24 22.52
CA LEU A 128 29.61 18.99 23.55
C LEU A 128 30.47 20.11 22.93
N GLY A 129 30.85 21.11 23.75
CA GLY A 129 31.67 22.24 23.30
C GLY A 129 33.08 21.87 22.79
N ASP A 130 33.55 20.66 23.05
CA ASP A 130 34.78 20.08 22.49
C ASP A 130 34.55 19.31 21.17
N GLY A 131 33.31 19.24 20.69
CA GLY A 131 32.91 18.53 19.49
C GLY A 131 32.59 17.04 19.70
N GLN A 132 32.65 16.51 20.92
CA GLN A 132 32.25 15.12 21.18
C GLN A 132 30.75 14.92 21.02
N LEU A 133 30.37 13.78 20.44
CA LEU A 133 28.99 13.36 20.25
C LEU A 133 28.58 12.39 21.37
N GLU A 134 27.54 12.74 22.09
CA GLU A 134 26.92 11.88 23.09
C GLU A 134 25.50 11.52 22.69
N ALA A 135 25.12 10.27 22.95
CA ALA A 135 23.74 9.84 22.77
C ALA A 135 22.86 10.40 23.89
N MET A 136 21.70 10.94 23.51
CA MET A 136 20.67 11.42 24.41
C MET A 136 19.38 10.65 24.19
N ALA A 137 18.48 10.69 25.18
CA ALA A 137 17.13 10.19 24.98
C ALA A 137 16.47 10.98 23.84
N LYS A 138 16.14 10.31 22.74
CA LYS A 138 15.41 10.91 21.63
C LYS A 138 14.05 11.36 22.13
N ALA A 139 13.72 12.64 21.94
CA ALA A 139 12.40 13.15 22.27
C ALA A 139 11.35 12.37 21.47
N ALA A 140 10.32 11.88 22.16
CA ALA A 140 9.20 11.24 21.49
C ALA A 140 8.47 12.30 20.64
N THR A 141 8.62 12.23 19.32
CA THR A 141 7.85 13.09 18.42
C THR A 141 6.40 12.66 18.54
N ALA A 142 5.55 13.51 19.12
CA ALA A 142 4.12 13.24 19.18
C ALA A 142 3.61 13.09 17.74
N ALA A 143 3.11 11.91 17.40
CA ALA A 143 2.54 11.65 16.08
C ALA A 143 1.43 12.68 15.83
N ARG A 144 1.61 13.53 14.82
CA ARG A 144 0.60 14.53 14.46
C ARG A 144 -0.60 13.78 13.89
N THR A 145 -1.64 13.63 14.70
CA THR A 145 -2.86 12.94 14.30
C THR A 145 -3.68 13.85 13.39
N LEU A 146 -3.51 13.68 12.08
CA LEU A 146 -4.41 14.27 11.09
C LEU A 146 -5.84 13.80 11.39
N HIS A 147 -6.76 14.75 11.61
CA HIS A 147 -8.13 14.51 12.10
C HIS A 147 -8.95 13.53 11.24
N HIS A 148 -8.49 13.20 10.03
CA HIS A 148 -9.07 12.20 9.12
C HIS A 148 -8.04 11.29 8.44
N GLY A 149 -6.77 11.33 8.86
CA GLY A 149 -5.68 10.60 8.21
C GLY A 149 -5.89 9.09 8.21
N ARG A 150 -6.41 8.55 9.33
CA ARG A 150 -6.69 7.12 9.47
C ARG A 150 -7.76 6.64 8.50
N LEU A 151 -8.90 7.34 8.46
CA LEU A 151 -9.98 7.01 7.52
C LEU A 151 -9.50 7.08 6.06
N ALA A 152 -8.71 8.11 5.72
CA ALA A 152 -8.13 8.23 4.39
C ALA A 152 -7.21 7.05 4.04
N ALA A 153 -6.30 6.63 4.93
CA ALA A 153 -5.43 5.48 4.65
C ALA A 153 -6.21 4.16 4.54
N VAL A 154 -7.24 3.95 5.37
CA VAL A 154 -8.14 2.80 5.26
C VAL A 154 -8.81 2.77 3.89
N LEU A 155 -9.38 3.90 3.47
CA LEU A 155 -10.08 4.01 2.18
C LEU A 155 -9.12 3.87 0.99
N VAL A 156 -7.96 4.53 1.01
CA VAL A 156 -6.93 4.41 -0.03
C VAL A 156 -6.48 2.95 -0.17
N THR A 157 -6.20 2.29 0.95
CA THR A 157 -5.75 0.88 0.96
C THR A 157 -6.84 -0.03 0.40
N ALA A 158 -8.07 0.11 0.89
CA ALA A 158 -9.20 -0.71 0.47
C ALA A 158 -9.52 -0.54 -1.02
N LEU A 159 -9.70 0.71 -1.48
CA LEU A 159 -10.07 1.02 -2.86
C LEU A 159 -8.97 0.62 -3.83
N SER A 160 -7.72 0.99 -3.55
CA SER A 160 -6.58 0.65 -4.41
C SER A 160 -6.35 -0.85 -4.44
N GLY A 161 -6.49 -1.54 -3.31
CA GLY A 161 -6.28 -2.98 -3.23
C GLY A 161 -7.34 -3.78 -3.98
N VAL A 162 -8.62 -3.42 -3.86
CA VAL A 162 -9.69 -4.05 -4.66
C VAL A 162 -9.48 -3.78 -6.15
N ALA A 163 -9.15 -2.53 -6.51
CA ALA A 163 -8.90 -2.16 -7.90
C ALA A 163 -7.73 -2.94 -8.52
N MET A 164 -6.61 -3.03 -7.79
CA MET A 164 -5.43 -3.78 -8.19
C MET A 164 -5.69 -5.28 -8.30
N ALA A 165 -6.44 -5.86 -7.36
CA ALA A 165 -6.86 -7.26 -7.44
C ALA A 165 -7.70 -7.53 -8.70
N LEU A 166 -8.68 -6.66 -8.98
CA LEU A 166 -9.53 -6.74 -10.18
C LEU A 166 -8.71 -6.62 -11.47
N LEU A 167 -7.80 -5.64 -11.56
CA LEU A 167 -6.92 -5.45 -12.72
C LEU A 167 -6.00 -6.65 -12.94
N GLY A 168 -5.45 -7.23 -11.88
CA GLY A 168 -4.63 -8.45 -12.00
C GLY A 168 -5.44 -9.66 -12.47
N ALA A 169 -6.70 -9.78 -12.04
CA ALA A 169 -7.59 -10.86 -12.47
C ALA A 169 -7.99 -10.74 -13.96
N THR A 170 -8.21 -9.51 -14.45
CA THR A 170 -8.56 -9.23 -15.85
C THR A 170 -7.35 -9.04 -16.77
N TRP A 171 -6.13 -9.11 -16.23
CA TRP A 171 -4.91 -8.84 -16.99
C TRP A 171 -4.75 -9.73 -18.22
N THR A 172 -4.58 -9.11 -19.39
CA THR A 172 -4.29 -9.75 -20.68
C THR A 172 -3.11 -9.05 -21.38
N SER A 173 -2.36 -9.77 -22.22
CA SER A 173 -1.20 -9.22 -22.95
C SER A 173 -1.57 -8.01 -23.82
N ALA A 174 -2.75 -8.03 -24.44
CA ALA A 174 -3.25 -6.95 -25.29
C ALA A 174 -3.44 -5.60 -24.59
N HIS A 175 -3.62 -5.59 -23.26
CA HIS A 175 -3.94 -4.38 -22.48
C HIS A 175 -2.82 -3.97 -21.51
N THR A 176 -1.67 -4.65 -21.58
CA THR A 176 -0.57 -4.50 -20.61
C THR A 176 -0.07 -3.05 -20.51
N ARG A 177 0.16 -2.36 -21.64
CA ARG A 177 0.65 -0.96 -21.61
C ARG A 177 -0.36 0.00 -20.98
N ARG A 178 -1.66 -0.17 -21.26
CA ARG A 178 -2.71 0.69 -20.70
C ARG A 178 -2.86 0.49 -19.19
N TYR A 179 -2.83 -0.76 -18.73
CA TYR A 179 -2.91 -1.08 -17.30
C TYR A 179 -1.69 -0.59 -16.52
N LEU A 180 -0.49 -0.76 -17.07
CA LEU A 180 0.72 -0.21 -16.44
C LEU A 180 0.68 1.31 -16.38
N GLY A 181 0.19 1.97 -17.44
CA GLY A 181 0.03 3.43 -17.47
C GLY A 181 -0.96 3.94 -16.42
N SER A 182 -2.16 3.34 -16.34
CA SER A 182 -3.18 3.76 -15.36
C SER A 182 -2.77 3.44 -13.92
N LEU A 183 -2.11 2.30 -13.69
CA LEU A 183 -1.59 1.93 -12.38
C LEU A 183 -0.46 2.87 -11.96
N GLY A 184 0.50 3.16 -12.85
CA GLY A 184 1.57 4.11 -12.58
C GLY A 184 1.05 5.51 -12.28
N ALA A 185 0.06 6.00 -13.06
CA ALA A 185 -0.59 7.28 -12.81
C ALA A 185 -1.32 7.31 -11.46
N ALA A 186 -2.09 6.26 -11.13
CA ALA A 186 -2.81 6.17 -9.86
C ALA A 186 -1.86 6.12 -8.66
N VAL A 187 -0.73 5.41 -8.76
CA VAL A 187 0.30 5.38 -7.72
C VAL A 187 0.93 6.76 -7.56
N ALA A 188 1.36 7.39 -8.66
CA ALA A 188 1.97 8.73 -8.62
C ALA A 188 1.02 9.77 -8.01
N LEU A 189 -0.25 9.78 -8.42
CA LEU A 189 -1.27 10.69 -7.88
C LEU A 189 -1.57 10.42 -6.41
N THR A 190 -1.64 9.15 -6.00
CA THR A 190 -1.82 8.78 -4.58
C THR A 190 -0.66 9.30 -3.75
N VAL A 191 0.58 9.10 -4.19
CA VAL A 191 1.78 9.59 -3.49
C VAL A 191 1.75 11.12 -3.39
N VAL A 192 1.51 11.83 -4.48
CA VAL A 192 1.42 13.31 -4.48
C VAL A 192 0.32 13.80 -3.53
N ALA A 193 -0.85 13.16 -3.54
CA ALA A 193 -1.96 13.55 -2.67
C ALA A 193 -1.68 13.25 -1.19
N LEU A 194 -1.05 12.12 -0.86
CA LEU A 194 -0.64 11.80 0.51
C LEU A 194 0.43 12.79 1.00
N GLN A 195 1.39 13.16 0.17
CA GLN A 195 2.41 14.17 0.50
C GLN A 195 1.79 15.56 0.69
N ALA A 196 0.85 15.96 -0.18
CA ALA A 196 0.13 17.22 -0.03
C ALA A 196 -0.73 17.24 1.25
N ALA A 197 -1.34 16.11 1.61
CA ALA A 197 -2.10 15.96 2.85
C ALA A 197 -1.20 15.97 4.09
N ALA A 198 -0.03 15.33 4.03
CA ALA A 198 0.99 15.38 5.09
C ALA A 198 1.52 16.81 5.31
N ALA A 199 1.62 17.60 4.23
CA ALA A 199 1.96 19.02 4.28
C ALA A 199 0.77 19.95 4.61
N GLU A 200 -0.39 19.39 5.03
CA GLU A 200 -1.61 20.13 5.38
C GLU A 200 -2.15 21.04 4.26
N ARG A 201 -1.75 20.80 3.00
CA ARG A 201 -2.21 21.58 1.83
C ARG A 201 -3.58 21.14 1.33
N ILE A 202 -3.97 19.90 1.60
CA ILE A 202 -5.26 19.33 1.23
C ILE A 202 -5.80 18.44 2.36
N THR A 203 -7.11 18.23 2.39
CA THR A 203 -7.75 17.27 3.30
C THR A 203 -7.27 15.84 2.98
N PRO A 204 -6.90 15.01 3.98
CA PRO A 204 -6.47 13.62 3.75
C PRO A 204 -7.45 12.78 2.92
N LEU A 205 -8.75 13.05 3.01
CA LEU A 205 -9.77 12.36 2.21
C LEU A 205 -9.60 12.55 0.69
N LEU A 206 -9.01 13.66 0.23
CA LEU A 206 -8.75 13.86 -1.19
C LEU A 206 -7.71 12.89 -1.74
N ALA A 207 -6.84 12.32 -0.89
CA ALA A 207 -5.92 11.26 -1.28
C ALA A 207 -6.63 9.94 -1.68
N THR A 208 -7.92 9.80 -1.38
CA THR A 208 -8.73 8.63 -1.80
C THR A 208 -9.16 8.68 -3.27
N LEU A 209 -9.16 9.86 -3.91
CA LEU A 209 -9.66 10.05 -5.27
C LEU A 209 -8.93 9.21 -6.32
N PRO A 210 -7.59 9.08 -6.31
CA PRO A 210 -6.89 8.23 -7.28
C PRO A 210 -7.25 6.75 -7.12
N GLY A 211 -7.38 6.27 -5.88
CA GLY A 211 -7.81 4.90 -5.58
C GLY A 211 -9.24 4.63 -6.04
N LEU A 212 -10.16 5.58 -5.83
CA LEU A 212 -11.53 5.51 -6.33
C LEU A 212 -11.57 5.48 -7.87
N ALA A 213 -10.83 6.37 -8.52
CA ALA A 213 -10.74 6.42 -9.98
C ALA A 213 -10.20 5.10 -10.55
N LEU A 214 -9.18 4.52 -9.92
CA LEU A 214 -8.63 3.21 -10.29
C LEU A 214 -9.66 2.08 -10.11
N ALA A 215 -10.43 2.09 -9.02
CA ALA A 215 -11.49 1.11 -8.78
C ALA A 215 -12.63 1.20 -9.80
N LEU A 216 -13.06 2.41 -10.13
CA LEU A 216 -14.06 2.66 -11.17
C LEU A 216 -13.55 2.21 -12.55
N TYR A 217 -12.29 2.52 -12.87
CA TYR A 217 -11.64 2.07 -14.10
C TYR A 217 -11.56 0.54 -14.18
N ALA A 218 -11.12 -0.13 -13.11
CA ALA A 218 -11.07 -1.58 -13.04
C ALA A 218 -12.45 -2.23 -13.21
N GLY A 219 -13.48 -1.66 -12.58
CA GLY A 219 -14.86 -2.09 -12.73
C GLY A 219 -15.40 -1.90 -14.16
N TYR A 220 -15.07 -0.79 -14.80
CA TYR A 220 -15.42 -0.52 -16.20
C TYR A 220 -14.78 -1.55 -17.14
N GLU A 221 -13.49 -1.82 -17.00
CA GLU A 221 -12.77 -2.82 -17.81
C GLU A 221 -13.36 -4.24 -17.59
N CYS A 222 -13.70 -4.59 -16.36
CA CYS A 222 -14.37 -5.85 -16.06
C CYS A 222 -15.74 -5.95 -16.79
N ARG A 223 -16.55 -4.90 -16.79
CA ARG A 223 -17.82 -4.88 -17.53
C ARG A 223 -17.62 -4.92 -19.05
N ARG A 224 -16.63 -4.18 -19.58
CA ARG A 224 -16.33 -4.15 -21.01
C ARG A 224 -15.94 -5.52 -21.55
N THR A 225 -15.11 -6.27 -20.81
CA THR A 225 -14.72 -7.64 -21.20
C THR A 225 -15.89 -8.62 -21.19
N ARG A 226 -16.92 -8.38 -20.36
CA ARG A 226 -18.17 -9.15 -20.37
C ARG A 226 -18.97 -8.92 -21.65
N LEU A 227 -19.15 -7.65 -22.05
CA LEU A 227 -19.97 -7.29 -23.21
C LEU A 227 -19.35 -7.76 -24.54
N ALA A 228 -18.02 -7.78 -24.65
CA ALA A 228 -17.34 -8.21 -25.87
C ALA A 228 -17.44 -9.74 -26.15
N ARG A 229 -18.06 -10.53 -25.26
CA ARG A 229 -18.15 -12.00 -25.37
C ARG A 229 -19.58 -12.53 -25.41
N SER A 230 -20.58 -11.66 -25.35
CA SER A 230 -21.96 -12.03 -25.62
C SER A 230 -22.14 -12.16 -27.14
N PRO A 231 -22.47 -13.34 -27.67
CA PRO A 231 -22.72 -13.54 -29.11
C PRO A 231 -23.95 -12.78 -29.60
#